data_AF-A0A091W2F7-F1
#
_entry.id   AF-A0A091W2F7-F1
#
_cell.length_a   1.000
_cell.length_b   1.000
_cell.length_c   1.000
_cell.angle_alpha   90.00
_cell.angle_beta   90.00
_cell.angle_gamma   90.00
#
_symmetry.space_group_name_H-M   'P 1'
#
loop_
_entity.id
_entity.type
_entity.pdbx_description
1 polymer ?
#
loop_
_entity_poly.entity_id
_entity_poly.type
_entity_poly.pdbx_seq_one_letter_code
_entity_poly.pdbx_strand_id
1 'polypeptide(L)'
;MEVFLPDLMEVLQKGDEHIKTKALFVIQNIMNGLKKTEASPFAVHLAEKLLPLFDKELSQLREISISLFRDLMKTVLGNNKRQMKRNARMGLLPLFFRMSDQTQSVAK
;
A
#
# COMPACT_ATOMS: atom_id res chain seq x y z
N MET A 1 15.52 -7.38 -8.83
CA MET A 1 14.48 -6.80 -7.95
C MET A 1 13.12 -7.47 -8.10
N GLU A 2 12.79 -8.05 -9.27
CA GLU A 2 11.50 -8.76 -9.47
C GLU A 2 11.30 -9.98 -8.57
N VAL A 3 12.37 -10.62 -8.09
CA VAL A 3 12.29 -11.88 -7.33
C VAL A 3 11.76 -11.69 -5.89
N PHE A 4 11.99 -10.53 -5.25
CA PHE A 4 11.67 -10.34 -3.83
C PHE A 4 10.29 -9.71 -3.54
N LEU A 5 9.74 -8.96 -4.49
CA LEU A 5 8.47 -8.26 -4.28
C LEU A 5 7.27 -9.22 -4.10
N PRO A 6 7.15 -10.34 -4.85
CA PRO A 6 6.09 -11.32 -4.65
C PRO A 6 6.12 -11.94 -3.24
N ASP A 7 7.29 -12.35 -2.75
CA ASP A 7 7.44 -12.94 -1.42
C ASP A 7 7.07 -11.92 -0.32
N LEU A 8 7.50 -10.66 -0.48
CA LEU A 8 7.12 -9.59 0.45
C LEU A 8 5.61 -9.32 0.42
N MET A 9 4.96 -9.41 -0.75
CA MET A 9 3.49 -9.31 -0.85
C MET A 9 2.76 -10.49 -0.20
N GLU A 10 3.38 -11.67 -0.14
CA GLU A 10 2.86 -12.82 0.60
C GLU A 10 2.99 -12.61 2.11
N VAL A 11 4.12 -12.06 2.57
CA VAL A 11 4.32 -11.65 3.97
C VAL A 11 3.26 -10.62 4.38
N LEU A 12 2.92 -9.67 3.49
CA LEU A 12 1.84 -8.70 3.75
C LEU A 12 0.45 -9.34 3.92
N GLN A 13 0.24 -10.59 3.50
CA GLN A 13 -1.02 -11.29 3.69
C GLN A 13 -0.98 -12.14 4.97
N LYS A 14 0.09 -12.95 5.13
CA LYS A 14 0.17 -14.02 6.13
C LYS A 14 0.85 -13.62 7.45
N GLY A 15 1.69 -12.58 7.45
CA GLY A 15 2.44 -12.17 8.65
C GLY A 15 1.56 -11.60 9.76
N ASP A 16 2.08 -11.55 10.98
CA ASP A 16 1.50 -10.71 12.04
C ASP A 16 1.68 -9.21 11.74
N GLU A 17 1.06 -8.35 12.54
CA GLU A 17 1.05 -6.91 12.28
C GLU A 17 2.44 -6.26 12.37
N HIS A 18 3.33 -6.79 13.21
CA HIS A 18 4.69 -6.27 13.36
C HIS A 18 5.59 -6.71 12.19
N ILE A 19 5.47 -7.95 11.74
CA ILE A 19 6.14 -8.44 10.53
C ILE A 19 5.65 -7.68 9.30
N LYS A 20 4.33 -7.46 9.17
CA LYS A 20 3.74 -6.67 8.09
C LYS A 20 4.27 -5.25 8.06
N THR A 21 4.40 -4.61 9.23
CA THR A 21 4.96 -3.26 9.36
C THR A 21 6.40 -3.20 8.83
N LYS A 22 7.25 -4.16 9.22
CA LYS A 22 8.63 -4.25 8.71
C LYS A 22 8.66 -4.48 7.20
N ALA A 23 7.79 -5.36 6.68
CA ALA A 23 7.68 -5.61 5.25
C ALA A 23 7.28 -4.35 4.49
N LEU A 24 6.35 -3.52 5.01
CA LEU A 24 5.96 -2.26 4.38
C LEU A 24 7.14 -1.27 4.27
N PHE A 25 7.99 -1.16 5.29
CA PHE A 25 9.19 -0.32 5.22
C PHE A 25 10.17 -0.79 4.14
N VAL A 26 10.40 -2.11 4.06
CA VAL A 26 11.27 -2.69 3.02
C VAL A 26 10.68 -2.42 1.63
N ILE A 27 9.39 -2.66 1.45
CA ILE A 27 8.69 -2.41 0.19
C ILE A 27 8.77 -0.93 -0.19
N GLN A 28 8.52 0.00 0.75
CA GLN A 28 8.62 1.43 0.49
C GLN A 28 10.03 1.82 0.01
N ASN A 29 11.07 1.31 0.66
CA ASN A 29 12.46 1.55 0.23
C ASN A 29 12.74 1.01 -1.17
N ILE A 30 12.25 -0.20 -1.50
CA ILE A 30 12.37 -0.78 -2.84
C ILE A 30 11.65 0.10 -3.86
N MET A 31 10.40 0.49 -3.59
CA MET A 31 9.59 1.31 -4.50
C MET A 31 10.21 2.69 -4.75
N ASN A 32 10.85 3.29 -3.74
CA ASN A 32 11.57 4.56 -3.87
C ASN A 32 12.84 4.46 -4.71
N GLY A 33 13.48 3.28 -4.75
CA GLY A 33 14.68 3.04 -5.56
C GLY A 33 14.40 2.70 -7.03
N LEU A 34 13.16 2.35 -7.37
CA LEU A 34 12.78 1.96 -8.73
C LEU A 34 12.44 3.17 -9.60
N LYS A 35 12.76 3.09 -10.90
CA LYS A 35 12.22 4.06 -11.87
C LYS A 35 10.71 3.90 -11.97
N LYS A 36 9.97 4.98 -12.22
CA LYS A 36 8.49 4.91 -12.34
C LYS A 36 8.01 3.88 -13.37
N THR A 37 8.74 3.71 -14.48
CA THR A 37 8.44 2.71 -15.51
C THR A 37 8.52 1.28 -14.97
N GLU A 38 9.49 1.00 -14.11
CA GLU A 38 9.70 -0.31 -13.46
C GLU A 38 8.73 -0.50 -12.30
N ALA A 39 8.50 0.54 -11.50
CA ALA A 39 7.64 0.53 -10.33
C ALA A 39 6.15 0.43 -10.67
N SER A 40 5.72 0.97 -11.81
CA SER A 40 4.30 1.11 -12.16
C SER A 40 3.48 -0.20 -12.11
N PRO A 41 3.93 -1.35 -12.67
CA PRO A 41 3.17 -2.60 -12.57
C PRO A 41 3.08 -3.12 -11.11
N PHE A 42 4.16 -3.01 -10.34
CA PHE A 42 4.18 -3.42 -8.94
C PHE A 42 3.30 -2.52 -8.06
N ALA A 43 3.31 -1.21 -8.34
CA ALA A 43 2.51 -0.24 -7.59
C ALA A 43 1.02 -0.56 -7.64
N VAL A 44 0.53 -1.04 -8.78
CA VAL A 44 -0.86 -1.48 -8.92
C VAL A 44 -1.15 -2.70 -8.06
N HIS A 45 -0.33 -3.76 -8.16
CA HIS A 45 -0.54 -4.98 -7.39
C HIS A 45 -0.42 -4.74 -5.89
N LEU A 46 0.58 -3.96 -5.48
CA LEU A 46 0.79 -3.60 -4.09
C LEU A 46 -0.40 -2.80 -3.54
N ALA A 47 -0.90 -1.80 -4.27
CA ALA A 47 -2.04 -1.01 -3.84
C ALA A 47 -3.28 -1.86 -3.55
N GLU A 48 -3.52 -2.93 -4.31
CA GLU A 48 -4.59 -3.88 -4.02
C GLU A 48 -4.36 -4.63 -2.71
N LYS A 49 -3.12 -5.07 -2.45
CA LYS A 49 -2.74 -5.79 -1.22
C LYS A 49 -2.74 -4.91 0.03
N LEU A 50 -2.63 -3.58 -0.12
CA LEU A 50 -2.68 -2.66 1.01
C LEU A 50 -4.10 -2.42 1.53
N LEU A 51 -5.15 -2.60 0.71
CA LEU A 51 -6.51 -2.26 1.11
C LEU A 51 -6.97 -2.93 2.42
N PRO A 52 -6.73 -4.24 2.65
CA PRO A 52 -7.12 -4.90 3.90
C PRO A 52 -6.32 -4.43 5.12
N LEU A 53 -5.24 -3.67 4.93
CA LEU A 53 -4.40 -3.14 6.01
C LEU A 53 -4.95 -1.84 6.59
N PHE A 54 -5.88 -1.18 5.89
CA PHE A 54 -6.47 0.09 6.36
C PHE A 54 -7.34 -0.11 7.60
N ASP A 55 -7.85 -1.32 7.83
CA ASP A 55 -8.72 -1.66 8.96
C ASP A 55 -7.99 -2.46 10.05
N LYS A 56 -6.65 -2.50 10.04
CA LYS A 56 -5.86 -3.19 11.08
C LYS A 56 -5.85 -2.43 12.38
N GLU A 57 -5.70 -3.14 13.50
CA GLU A 57 -5.76 -2.54 14.84
C GLU A 57 -4.55 -1.67 15.11
N LEU A 58 -3.33 -2.16 14.80
CA LEU A 58 -2.10 -1.40 14.98
C LEU A 58 -2.11 -0.13 14.12
N SER A 59 -2.16 1.01 14.80
CA SER A 59 -2.19 2.34 14.20
C SER A 59 -1.04 2.57 13.22
N GLN A 60 0.17 2.15 13.59
CA GLN A 60 1.36 2.27 12.73
C GLN A 60 1.22 1.51 11.41
N LEU A 61 0.71 0.27 11.44
CA LEU A 61 0.54 -0.54 10.23
C LEU A 61 -0.47 0.11 9.28
N ARG A 62 -1.59 0.55 9.85
CA ARG A 62 -2.64 1.27 9.15
C ARG A 62 -2.11 2.56 8.52
N GLU A 63 -1.45 3.41 9.30
CA GLU A 63 -0.87 4.69 8.84
C GLU A 63 0.10 4.50 7.67
N ILE A 64 1.07 3.59 7.82
CA ILE A 64 2.06 3.34 6.76
C ILE A 64 1.37 2.80 5.51
N SER A 65 0.41 1.89 5.65
CA SER A 65 -0.30 1.33 4.49
C SER A 65 -1.10 2.39 3.73
N ILE A 66 -1.79 3.30 4.41
CA ILE A 66 -2.56 4.39 3.80
C ILE A 66 -1.62 5.40 3.12
N SER A 67 -0.53 5.77 3.80
CA SER A 67 0.48 6.68 3.27
C SER A 67 1.12 6.10 2.00
N LEU A 68 1.57 4.84 2.06
CA LEU A 68 2.15 4.15 0.92
C LEU A 68 1.16 4.03 -0.24
N PHE A 69 -0.10 3.67 0.02
CA PHE A 69 -1.14 3.61 -1.01
C PHE A 69 -1.28 4.95 -1.78
N ARG A 70 -1.25 6.07 -1.05
CA ARG A 70 -1.27 7.42 -1.64
C ARG A 70 -0.09 7.66 -2.58
N ASP A 71 1.10 7.21 -2.22
CA ASP A 71 2.29 7.39 -3.04
C ASP A 71 2.31 6.47 -4.26
N LEU A 72 1.85 5.22 -4.10
CA LEU A 72 1.72 4.28 -5.21
C LEU A 72 0.81 4.83 -6.31
N MET A 73 -0.29 5.50 -5.95
CA MET A 73 -1.18 6.16 -6.92
C MET A 73 -0.46 7.20 -7.79
N LYS A 74 0.59 7.87 -7.27
CA LYS A 74 1.38 8.89 -7.99
C LYS A 74 2.47 8.27 -8.89
N THR A 75 2.77 6.99 -8.70
CA THR A 75 3.85 6.27 -9.40
C THR A 75 3.37 5.62 -10.69
N VAL A 76 2.06 5.44 -10.87
CA VAL A 76 1.49 4.65 -11.96
C VAL A 76 1.45 5.39 -13.31
N LEU A 77 1.86 4.70 -14.38
CA LEU A 77 1.93 5.22 -15.74
C LEU A 77 1.07 4.41 -16.73
N GLY A 78 0.73 5.02 -17.88
CA GLY A 78 0.08 4.34 -19.00
C GLY A 78 -1.16 3.50 -18.63
N ASN A 79 -1.22 2.27 -19.14
CA ASN A 79 -2.34 1.33 -18.96
C ASN A 79 -2.58 0.96 -17.49
N ASN A 80 -1.54 1.01 -16.66
CA ASN A 80 -1.64 0.70 -15.23
C ASN A 80 -2.53 1.71 -14.48
N LYS A 81 -2.70 2.94 -14.99
CA LYS A 81 -3.61 3.94 -14.39
C LYS A 81 -5.06 3.46 -14.35
N ARG A 82 -5.50 2.66 -15.34
CA ARG A 82 -6.87 2.14 -15.35
C ARG A 82 -7.11 1.17 -14.19
N GLN A 83 -6.16 0.27 -13.95
CA GLN A 83 -6.25 -0.67 -12.83
C GLN A 83 -6.07 0.05 -11.49
N MET A 84 -5.17 1.03 -11.40
CA MET A 84 -5.04 1.85 -10.20
C MET A 84 -6.33 2.60 -9.85
N LYS A 85 -7.07 3.12 -10.84
CA LYS A 85 -8.40 3.73 -10.58
C LYS A 85 -9.38 2.75 -9.94
N ARG A 86 -9.32 1.45 -10.30
CA ARG A 86 -10.14 0.42 -9.64
C ARG A 86 -9.72 0.27 -8.18
N ASN A 87 -8.43 0.17 -7.90
CA ASN A 87 -7.91 0.05 -6.53
C ASN A 87 -8.27 1.29 -5.69
N ALA A 88 -8.13 2.49 -6.24
CA ALA A 88 -8.53 3.73 -5.60
C ALA A 88 -10.00 3.71 -5.19
N ARG A 89 -10.90 3.27 -6.09
CA ARG A 89 -12.34 3.13 -5.80
C ARG A 89 -12.60 2.11 -4.68
N MET A 90 -11.93 0.96 -4.70
CA MET A 90 -12.08 -0.06 -3.66
C MET A 90 -11.57 0.43 -2.30
N GLY A 91 -10.55 1.30 -2.29
CA GLY A 91 -10.04 1.91 -1.07
C GLY A 91 -10.90 3.03 -0.48
N LEU A 92 -11.85 3.60 -1.23
CA LEU A 92 -12.65 4.73 -0.75
C LEU A 92 -13.47 4.37 0.50
N LEU A 93 -14.13 3.21 0.51
CA LEU A 93 -14.99 2.82 1.64
C LEU A 93 -14.17 2.55 2.92
N PRO A 94 -13.10 1.74 2.90
CA PRO A 94 -12.23 1.60 4.06
C PRO A 94 -11.67 2.95 4.54
N LEU A 95 -11.19 3.81 3.62
CA LEU A 95 -10.69 5.14 3.98
C LEU A 95 -11.76 6.05 4.60
N PHE A 96 -13.00 5.95 4.15
CA PHE A 96 -14.11 6.70 4.73
C PHE A 96 -14.29 6.38 6.22
N PHE A 97 -14.21 5.10 6.61
CA PHE A 97 -14.24 4.71 8.02
C PHE A 97 -13.04 5.23 8.82
N ARG A 98 -11.93 5.52 8.16
CA ARG A 98 -10.71 6.05 8.79
C ARG A 98 -10.70 7.58 8.96
N MET A 99 -11.66 8.31 8.40
CA MET A 99 -11.76 9.77 8.61
C MET A 99 -12.04 10.17 10.07
N SER A 100 -12.49 9.23 10.91
CA SER A 100 -12.71 9.44 12.35
C SER A 100 -11.71 8.70 13.22
N ASP A 101 -10.55 8.33 12.68
CA ASP A 101 -9.50 7.61 13.42
C ASP A 101 -8.94 8.44 14.58
N GLN A 102 -8.62 7.78 15.70
CA GLN A 102 -7.94 8.42 16.83
C GLN A 102 -6.52 8.88 16.46
N THR A 103 -5.90 8.18 15.50
CA THR A 103 -4.58 8.53 14.98
C THR A 103 -4.73 9.68 13.99
N GLN A 104 -4.31 10.88 14.39
CA GLN A 104 -4.55 12.10 13.62
C GLN A 104 -3.96 12.06 12.20
N SER A 105 -2.83 11.40 12.00
CA SER A 105 -2.21 11.24 10.67
C SER A 105 -2.98 10.29 9.75
N VAL A 106 -3.84 9.43 10.31
CA VAL A 106 -4.75 8.55 9.55
C VAL A 106 -6.06 9.28 9.20
N ALA A 107 -6.57 10.10 10.12
CA ALA A 107 -7.84 10.82 9.95
C ALA A 107 -7.77 12.03 8.99
N LYS A 108 -6.57 12.49 8.62
CA LYS A 108 -6.31 13.68 7.79
C LYS A 108 -6.01 13.39 6.32
#